data_AF-A0A2T4DIC6-F1
#
_entry.id   AF-A0A2T4DIC6-F1
#
_cell.length_a   1.000
_cell.length_b   1.000
_cell.length_c   1.000
_cell.angle_alpha   90.00
_cell.angle_beta   90.00
_cell.angle_gamma   90.00
#
_symmetry.space_group_name_H-M   'P 1'
#
loop_
_entity.id
_entity.type
_entity.pdbx_description
1 polymer ?
#
loop_
_entity_poly.entity_id
_entity_poly.type
_entity_poly.pdbx_seq_one_letter_code
_entity_poly.pdbx_strand_id
1 'polypeptide(L)'
;MDWLFFGEISLAGLAMGGLYALIALGFVIIYKATRVINFAIGEIMMFAAYLFLAFAGGMEMSPWIALPLAVIGGSILGGVIEKTM
;
A
#
# COMPACT_ATOMS: atom_id res chain seq x y z
N MET A 1 3.71 -35.37 1.55
CA MET A 1 3.13 -34.01 1.62
C MET A 1 4.02 -33.25 2.56
N ASP A 2 4.84 -32.37 1.99
CA ASP A 2 5.93 -31.74 2.73
C ASP A 2 5.31 -30.71 3.67
N TRP A 3 5.27 -30.98 4.98
CA TRP A 3 4.67 -30.10 5.99
C TRP A 3 5.23 -28.67 5.95
N LEU A 4 6.47 -28.52 5.49
CA LEU A 4 7.11 -27.23 5.20
C LEU A 4 6.40 -26.46 4.09
N PHE A 5 6.06 -27.13 2.98
CA PHE A 5 5.33 -26.53 1.87
C PHE A 5 3.94 -26.06 2.30
N PHE A 6 3.24 -26.85 3.13
CA PHE A 6 1.96 -26.44 3.70
C PHE A 6 2.09 -25.18 4.57
N GLY A 7 3.16 -25.07 5.38
CA GLY A 7 3.45 -23.88 6.17
C GLY A 7 3.71 -22.64 5.31
N GLU A 8 4.52 -22.78 4.25
CA GLU A 8 4.88 -21.68 3.35
C GLU A 8 3.64 -21.08 2.65
N ILE A 9 2.81 -21.93 2.02
CA ILE A 9 1.61 -21.46 1.32
C ILE A 9 0.58 -20.86 2.28
N SER A 10 0.48 -21.39 3.50
CA SER A 10 -0.44 -20.87 4.52
C SER A 10 -0.02 -19.48 4.99
N LEU A 11 1.28 -19.29 5.26
CA LEU A 11 1.83 -17.99 5.64
C LEU A 11 1.75 -16.97 4.51
N ALA A 12 2.05 -17.37 3.27
CA ALA A 12 1.89 -16.51 2.09
C ALA A 12 0.42 -16.11 1.88
N GLY A 13 -0.52 -17.05 2.05
CA GLY A 13 -1.96 -16.79 1.99
C GLY A 13 -2.43 -15.82 3.06
N LEU A 14 -1.97 -15.98 4.31
CA LEU A 14 -2.25 -15.05 5.40
C LEU A 14 -1.67 -13.66 5.14
N ALA A 15 -0.45 -13.57 4.62
CA ALA A 15 0.18 -12.30 4.27
C ALA A 15 -0.60 -11.56 3.17
N MET A 16 -0.98 -12.24 2.09
CA MET A 16 -1.81 -11.65 1.03
C MET A 16 -3.21 -11.27 1.52
N GLY A 17 -3.86 -12.14 2.30
CA GLY A 17 -5.17 -11.86 2.88
C GLY A 17 -5.14 -10.64 3.81
N GLY A 18 -4.10 -10.53 4.63
CA GLY A 18 -3.85 -9.38 5.50
C GLY A 18 -3.64 -8.09 4.69
N LEU A 19 -2.87 -8.15 3.61
CA LEU A 19 -2.69 -7.01 2.71
C LEU A 19 -4.04 -6.54 2.13
N TYR A 20 -4.85 -7.45 1.59
CA TYR A 20 -6.18 -7.10 1.07
C TYR A 20 -7.13 -6.57 2.14
N ALA A 21 -7.07 -7.12 3.36
CA ALA A 21 -7.85 -6.63 4.49
C ALA A 21 -7.48 -5.18 4.86
N LEU A 22 -6.18 -4.84 4.85
CA LEU A 22 -5.71 -3.48 5.10
C LEU A 22 -6.14 -2.52 3.98
N ILE A 23 -6.09 -2.94 2.72
CA ILE A 23 -6.56 -2.16 1.58
C ILE A 23 -8.06 -1.86 1.73
N ALA A 24 -8.86 -2.88 2.04
CA ALA A 24 -10.30 -2.72 2.28
C ALA A 24 -10.60 -1.81 3.47
N LEU A 25 -9.82 -1.93 4.55
CA LEU A 25 -9.94 -1.05 5.72
C LEU A 25 -9.68 0.41 5.36
N GLY A 26 -8.64 0.69 4.56
CA GLY A 26 -8.34 2.04 4.07
C GLY A 26 -9.51 2.63 3.28
N PHE A 27 -10.10 1.85 2.37
CA PHE A 27 -11.29 2.26 1.63
C PHE A 27 -12.48 2.58 2.54
N VAL A 28 -12.75 1.72 3.53
CA VAL A 28 -13.85 1.92 4.49
C VAL A 28 -13.63 3.17 5.35
N ILE A 29 -12.41 3.44 5.80
CA ILE A 29 -12.08 4.62 6.61
C ILE A 29 -12.37 5.90 5.81
N ILE A 30 -11.89 5.97 4.57
CA ILE A 30 -12.09 7.14 3.70
C ILE A 30 -13.59 7.34 3.46
N TYR A 31 -14.31 6.29 3.05
CA TYR A 31 -15.74 6.38 2.81
C TYR A 31 -16.52 6.80 4.06
N LYS A 32 -16.16 6.28 5.24
CA LYS A 32 -16.82 6.64 6.49
C LYS A 32 -16.58 8.10 6.88
N ALA A 33 -15.39 8.64 6.56
CA ALA A 33 -15.04 10.03 6.83
C ALA A 33 -15.70 11.02 5.86
N THR A 34 -15.72 10.70 4.56
CA THR A 34 -16.17 11.63 3.51
C THR A 34 -17.61 11.39 3.03
N ARG A 35 -18.15 10.18 3.24
CA ARG A 35 -19.37 9.66 2.60
C ARG A 35 -19.33 9.63 1.07
N VAL A 36 -18.14 9.72 0.49
CA VAL A 36 -17.89 9.71 -0.95
C VAL A 36 -17.00 8.53 -1.30
N ILE A 37 -17.33 7.84 -2.40
CA ILE A 37 -16.49 6.76 -2.94
C ILE A 37 -15.27 7.40 -3.60
N ASN A 38 -14.08 7.12 -3.05
CA ASN A 38 -12.82 7.56 -3.64
C ASN A 38 -12.35 6.52 -4.68
N PHE A 39 -12.44 6.88 -5.97
CA PHE A 39 -11.98 6.04 -7.07
C PHE A 39 -10.47 6.09 -7.31
N ALA A 40 -9.78 7.12 -6.81
CA ALA A 40 -8.34 7.30 -6.96
C ALA A 40 -7.51 6.43 -6.00
N ILE A 41 -8.15 5.68 -5.08
CA ILE A 41 -7.44 4.90 -4.04
C ILE A 41 -6.46 3.88 -4.64
N GLY A 42 -6.83 3.24 -5.75
CA GLY A 42 -5.97 2.28 -6.45
C GLY A 42 -4.75 2.95 -7.07
N GLU A 43 -4.96 4.11 -7.71
CA GLU A 43 -3.89 4.89 -8.34
C GLU A 43 -2.92 5.46 -7.30
N ILE A 44 -3.43 6.01 -6.19
CA ILE A 44 -2.61 6.52 -5.07
C ILE A 44 -1.78 5.40 -4.45
N MET A 45 -2.36 4.21 -4.26
CA MET A 45 -1.66 3.04 -3.73
C MET A 45 -0.56 2.55 -4.68
N MET A 46 -0.86 2.47 -5.98
CA MET A 46 0.13 2.13 -6.99
C MET A 46 1.28 3.14 -7.04
N PHE A 47 0.98 4.44 -6.94
CA PHE A 47 1.99 5.48 -6.91
C PHE A 47 2.95 5.31 -5.73
N ALA A 48 2.43 5.06 -4.52
CA ALA A 48 3.26 4.79 -3.35
C ALA A 48 4.13 3.54 -3.53
N ALA A 49 3.60 2.47 -4.13
CA ALA A 49 4.37 1.26 -4.43
C ALA A 49 5.48 1.52 -5.46
N TYR A 50 5.21 2.32 -6.49
CA TYR A 50 6.23 2.72 -7.47
C TYR A 50 7.30 3.64 -6.87
N LEU A 51 6.95 4.53 -5.94
CA LEU A 51 7.95 5.31 -5.20
C LEU A 51 8.87 4.40 -4.41
N PHE A 52 8.31 3.38 -3.72
CA PHE A 52 9.14 2.41 -3.02
C PHE A 52 10.07 1.67 -3.97
N LEU A 53 9.56 1.22 -5.12
CA LEU A 53 10.37 0.57 -6.16
C LEU A 53 11.47 1.50 -6.70
N ALA A 54 11.16 2.77 -6.92
CA ALA A 54 12.13 3.76 -7.38
C ALA A 54 13.24 4.00 -6.36
N PHE A 55 12.91 4.12 -5.07
CA PHE A 55 13.89 4.33 -4.01
C PHE A 55 14.70 3.08 -3.70
N ALA A 56 14.05 1.94 -3.45
CA ALA A 56 14.72 0.71 -3.05
C ALA A 56 15.42 0.01 -4.23
N GLY A 57 14.79 0.00 -5.41
CA GLY A 57 15.30 -0.69 -6.60
C GLY A 57 16.09 0.21 -7.55
N GLY A 58 15.60 1.43 -7.80
CA GLY A 58 16.25 2.35 -8.75
C GLY A 58 17.41 3.14 -8.15
N MET A 59 17.27 3.63 -6.92
CA MET A 59 18.30 4.39 -6.21
C MET A 59 19.09 3.53 -5.21
N GLU A 60 18.82 2.23 -5.16
CA GLU A 60 19.47 1.26 -4.27
C GLU A 60 19.47 1.67 -2.78
N MET A 61 18.47 2.46 -2.37
CA MET A 61 18.35 2.89 -0.99
C MET A 61 17.99 1.71 -0.09
N SER A 62 18.49 1.74 1.14
CA SER A 62 18.07 0.78 2.16
C SER A 62 16.53 0.72 2.25
N PRO A 63 15.90 -0.47 2.25
CA PRO A 63 14.44 -0.62 2.35
C PRO A 63 13.85 0.12 3.56
N TRP A 64 14.61 0.22 4.64
CA TRP A 64 14.24 0.93 5.86
C TRP A 64 14.09 2.44 5.69
N ILE A 65 14.77 3.03 4.70
CA ILE A 65 14.68 4.46 4.35
C ILE A 65 13.69 4.64 3.19
N ALA A 66 13.73 3.74 2.21
CA ALA A 66 12.85 3.78 1.04
C ALA A 66 11.36 3.69 1.43
N LEU A 67 11.01 2.85 2.41
CA LEU A 67 9.62 2.64 2.84
C LEU A 67 9.00 3.92 3.45
N PRO A 68 9.60 4.58 4.46
CA PRO A 68 9.09 5.86 4.94
C PRO A 68 8.96 6.93 3.85
N LEU A 69 9.94 7.04 2.95
CA LEU A 69 9.91 8.04 1.87
C LEU A 69 8.75 7.78 0.90
N ALA A 70 8.50 6.51 0.56
CA ALA A 70 7.38 6.13 -0.30
C ALA A 70 6.02 6.44 0.34
N VAL A 71 5.88 6.16 1.65
CA VAL A 71 4.66 6.47 2.42
C VAL A 71 4.43 7.99 2.48
N ILE A 72 5.48 8.76 2.77
CA ILE A 72 5.40 10.23 2.80
C ILE A 72 5.02 10.78 1.42
N GLY A 73 5.68 10.32 0.36
CA GLY A 73 5.39 10.76 -1.01
C GLY A 73 3.96 10.42 -1.45
N GLY A 74 3.47 9.22 -1.16
CA GLY A 74 2.08 8.82 -1.42
C GLY A 74 1.07 9.64 -0.62
N SER A 75 1.38 9.94 0.65
CA SER A 75 0.52 10.76 1.51
C SER A 75 0.44 12.22 1.03
N ILE A 76 1.56 12.79 0.58
CA ILE A 76 1.60 14.13 -0.01
C ILE A 76 0.72 14.17 -1.26
N LEU A 77 0.85 13.19 -2.17
CA LEU A 77 0.02 13.13 -3.37
C LEU A 77 -1.47 13.03 -3.02
N GLY A 78 -1.83 12.14 -2.10
CA GLY A 78 -3.20 11.99 -1.62
C GLY A 78 -3.78 13.29 -1.04
N GLY A 79 -3.00 13.99 -0.20
CA GLY A 79 -3.41 15.28 0.36
C GLY A 79 -3.54 16.39 -0.67
N VAL A 80 -2.68 16.42 -1.70
CA VAL A 80 -2.79 17.37 -2.82
C VAL A 80 -4.06 17.11 -3.64
N ILE A 81 -4.36 15.84 -3.93
CA ILE A 81 -5.56 15.44 -4.66
C ILE A 81 -6.81 15.88 -3.89
N GLU A 82 -6.88 15.57 -2.60
CA GLU A 82 -8.03 15.93 -1.75
C GLU A 82 -8.23 17.45 -1.66
N LYS A 83 -7.16 18.24 -1.63
CA LYS A 83 -7.28 19.70 -1.57
C LYS A 83 -7.73 20.33 -2.89
N THR A 84 -7.46 19.66 -4.01
CA THR A 84 -7.72 20.22 -5.36
C THR A 84 -9.11 19.86 -5.88
N MET A 85 -9.77 18.85 -5.29
CA MET A 85 -11.13 18.43 -5.59
C MET A 85 -12.13 19.01 -4.60
#